data_AF-A0A812WZK9-F1
#
_entry.id   AF-A0A812WZK9-F1
#
_cell.length_a   1.000
_cell.length_b   1.000
_cell.length_c   1.000
_cell.angle_alpha   90.00
_cell.angle_beta   90.00
_cell.angle_gamma   90.00
#
_symmetry.space_group_name_H-M   'P 1'
#
loop_
_entity.id
_entity.type
_entity.pdbx_description
1 polymer ?
#
loop_
_entity_poly.entity_id
_entity_poly.type
_entity_poly.pdbx_seq_one_letter_code
_entity_poly.pdbx_strand_id
1 'polypeptide(L)'
;MYEMCWCRETAEQNCTEYGDFSVVAGAFVYVGPNMRTQLNSYVLGDWVSFKVTELYGTGLTTKDRARVMRQCGQEDPSDLNITAVYDEMGHLFDFGRLSASDGMLALTYKVCWCQPTPARGHLC
;
A
#
# COMPACT_ATOMS: atom_id res chain seq x y z
N MET A 1 -3.77 7.97 -16.26
CA MET A 1 -2.39 8.37 -16.57
C MET A 1 -2.50 9.47 -17.61
N TYR A 2 -1.95 10.65 -17.34
CA TYR A 2 -1.94 11.76 -18.29
C TYR A 2 -0.49 12.07 -18.58
N GLU A 3 -0.12 12.03 -19.86
CA GLU A 3 1.21 12.42 -20.34
C GLU A 3 1.09 13.78 -21.02
N MET A 4 2.09 14.64 -20.78
CA MET A 4 2.19 15.94 -21.43
C MET A 4 3.31 15.85 -22.46
N CYS A 5 2.94 15.84 -23.74
CA CYS A 5 3.89 15.92 -24.85
C CYS A 5 4.11 17.39 -25.20
N TRP A 6 5.37 17.81 -25.32
CA TRP A 6 5.73 19.15 -25.76
C TRP A 6 6.82 19.06 -26.81
N CYS A 7 6.74 19.94 -27.81
CA CYS A 7 7.77 20.12 -28.81
C CYS A 7 8.03 21.62 -28.98
N ARG A 8 9.32 21.97 -29.07
CA ARG A 8 9.77 23.35 -29.26
C ARG A 8 9.87 23.68 -30.75
N GLU A 9 9.66 24.95 -31.09
CA GLU A 9 9.71 25.46 -32.48
C GLU A 9 11.05 25.25 -33.19
N THR A 10 12.11 24.96 -32.44
CA THR A 10 13.48 24.70 -32.93
C THR A 10 13.86 23.21 -32.83
N ALA A 11 12.88 22.31 -32.87
CA ALA A 11 13.11 20.88 -33.01
C ALA A 11 13.60 20.57 -34.44
N GLU A 12 14.56 19.66 -34.58
CA GLU A 12 15.24 19.37 -35.86
C GLU A 12 14.27 18.92 -36.96
N GLN A 13 13.18 18.24 -36.59
CA GLN A 13 12.16 17.72 -37.51
C GLN A 13 10.80 18.44 -37.37
N ASN A 14 10.77 19.65 -36.81
CA ASN A 14 9.54 20.46 -36.67
C ASN A 14 8.36 19.69 -36.01
N CYS A 15 8.63 18.86 -35.01
CA CYS A 15 7.60 18.13 -34.27
C CYS A 15 6.85 17.10 -35.13
N THR A 16 7.50 16.55 -36.16
CA THR A 16 6.89 15.55 -37.06
C THR A 16 7.32 14.13 -36.75
N GLU A 17 8.40 13.94 -35.99
CA GLU A 17 8.86 12.63 -35.56
C GLU A 17 8.56 12.39 -34.08
N TYR A 18 8.30 11.13 -33.72
CA TYR A 18 8.08 10.73 -32.32
C TYR A 18 9.24 11.14 -31.39
N GLY A 19 10.47 11.19 -31.91
CA GLY A 19 11.66 11.64 -31.18
C GLY A 19 11.61 13.11 -30.74
N ASP A 20 10.89 13.98 -31.45
CA ASP A 20 10.81 15.41 -31.11
C ASP A 20 10.02 15.68 -29.81
N PHE A 21 9.23 14.71 -29.37
CA PHE A 21 8.42 14.77 -28.15
C PHE A 21 9.04 14.00 -26.98
N SER A 22 10.29 13.51 -27.12
CA SER A 22 10.92 12.66 -26.11
C SER A 22 11.45 13.41 -24.88
N VAL A 23 11.03 14.66 -24.65
CA VAL A 23 11.49 15.48 -23.52
C VAL A 23 10.59 15.26 -22.32
N VAL A 24 11.19 14.78 -21.22
CA VAL A 24 10.47 14.60 -19.96
C VAL A 24 10.18 15.96 -19.32
N ALA A 25 8.92 16.34 -19.24
CA ALA A 25 8.47 17.58 -18.59
C ALA A 25 8.60 17.54 -17.05
N GLY A 26 8.59 16.35 -16.46
CA GLY A 26 8.71 16.12 -15.02
C GLY A 26 8.25 14.71 -14.63
N ALA A 27 8.41 14.36 -13.35
CA ALA A 27 7.91 13.12 -12.78
C ALA A 27 7.06 13.43 -11.54
N PHE A 28 5.99 12.67 -11.34
CA PHE A 28 5.25 12.68 -10.07
C PHE A 28 5.36 11.32 -9.41
N VAL A 29 5.39 11.32 -8.08
CA VAL A 29 5.40 10.11 -7.27
C VAL A 29 4.11 10.09 -6.47
N TYR A 30 3.29 9.07 -6.69
CA TYR A 30 2.09 8.87 -5.88
C TYR A 30 2.44 8.09 -4.62
N VAL A 31 2.27 8.72 -3.46
CA VAL A 31 2.54 8.11 -2.16
C VAL A 31 1.44 7.12 -1.82
N GLY A 32 1.82 5.89 -1.48
CA GLY A 32 0.88 4.85 -1.13
C GLY A 32 1.48 3.44 -1.16
N PRO A 33 0.71 2.45 -0.66
CA PRO A 33 1.13 1.06 -0.69
C PRO A 33 1.19 0.52 -2.12
N ASN A 34 2.20 -0.28 -2.43
CA ASN A 34 2.29 -1.07 -3.65
C ASN A 34 2.56 -2.54 -3.31
N MET A 35 1.74 -3.43 -3.88
CA MET A 35 2.01 -4.87 -3.79
C MET A 35 3.04 -5.21 -4.86
N ARG A 36 4.23 -5.68 -4.48
CA ARG A 36 5.21 -6.19 -5.46
C ARG A 36 4.88 -7.60 -5.95
N THR A 37 4.06 -8.32 -5.20
CA THR A 37 3.69 -9.72 -5.41
C THR A 37 2.25 -9.94 -4.96
N GLN A 38 1.56 -10.90 -5.58
CA GLN A 38 0.35 -11.44 -4.97
C GLN A 38 0.78 -12.14 -3.68
N LEU A 39 0.36 -11.58 -2.54
CA LEU A 39 0.44 -12.30 -1.27
C LEU A 39 -0.42 -13.56 -1.43
N ASN A 40 0.24 -14.72 -1.50
CA ASN A 40 -0.47 -16.00 -1.39
C ASN A 40 -1.26 -15.97 -0.07
N SER A 41 -2.49 -16.46 -0.09
CA SER A 41 -3.30 -16.56 1.13
C SER A 41 -2.57 -17.47 2.12
N TYR A 42 -2.15 -16.91 3.26
CA TYR A 42 -1.57 -17.69 4.34
C TYR A 42 -2.69 -18.28 5.19
N VAL A 43 -2.68 -19.61 5.36
CA VAL A 43 -3.52 -20.27 6.35
C VAL A 43 -2.79 -20.19 7.69
N LEU A 44 -3.28 -19.33 8.57
CA LEU A 44 -2.74 -19.18 9.91
C LEU A 44 -3.25 -20.32 10.80
N GLY A 45 -2.32 -20.93 11.53
CA GLY A 45 -2.60 -21.91 12.57
C GLY A 45 -1.80 -21.57 13.82
N ASP A 46 -2.04 -22.29 14.91
CA ASP A 46 -1.58 -21.89 16.25
C ASP A 46 -0.10 -21.54 16.33
N TRP A 47 0.79 -22.14 15.55
CA TRP A 47 2.25 -22.01 15.70
C TRP A 47 2.95 -21.08 14.71
N VAL A 48 2.21 -20.35 13.85
CA VAL A 48 2.81 -19.57 12.76
C VAL A 48 2.63 -18.07 12.99
N SER A 49 3.72 -17.31 12.93
CA SER A 49 3.67 -15.84 12.92
C SER A 49 3.20 -15.33 11.55
N PHE A 50 2.25 -14.40 11.53
CA PHE A 50 1.80 -13.75 10.31
C PHE A 50 2.66 -12.53 10.02
N LYS A 51 3.66 -12.72 9.18
CA LYS A 51 4.44 -11.63 8.62
C LYS A 51 3.92 -11.35 7.24
N VAL A 52 3.41 -10.14 7.01
CA VAL A 52 3.18 -9.69 5.66
C VAL A 52 4.46 -9.06 5.16
N THR A 53 5.31 -9.92 4.65
CA THR A 53 6.43 -9.51 3.80
C THR A 53 5.86 -8.96 2.51
N GLU A 54 6.56 -8.04 1.87
CA GLU A 54 6.19 -7.51 0.55
C GLU A 54 5.00 -6.52 0.50
N LEU A 55 4.54 -6.03 1.65
CA LEU A 55 3.81 -4.77 1.71
C LEU A 55 4.79 -3.62 1.53
N TYR A 56 5.07 -3.32 0.28
CA TYR A 56 5.85 -2.15 -0.08
C TYR A 56 4.93 -0.93 -0.20
N GLY A 57 5.53 0.24 -0.25
CA GLY A 57 4.86 1.45 -0.66
C GLY A 57 5.87 2.53 -0.97
N THR A 58 5.42 3.55 -1.67
CA THR A 58 6.24 4.72 -1.95
C THR A 58 5.89 5.80 -0.95
N GLY A 59 6.89 6.36 -0.26
CA GLY A 59 6.68 7.44 0.71
C GLY A 59 5.98 7.02 2.00
N LEU A 60 6.05 5.73 2.37
CA LEU A 60 5.50 5.26 3.65
C LEU A 60 6.28 5.83 4.84
N THR A 61 5.56 6.14 5.90
CA THR A 61 6.08 6.72 7.13
C THR A 61 5.58 5.93 8.34
N THR A 62 6.18 6.17 9.51
CA THR A 62 5.71 5.61 10.79
C THR A 62 4.31 6.06 11.20
N LYS A 63 3.72 7.04 10.51
CA LYS A 63 2.34 7.49 10.74
C LYS A 63 1.31 6.66 9.99
N ASP A 64 1.75 5.94 8.96
CA ASP A 64 0.85 5.09 8.21
C ASP A 64 0.54 3.81 9.00
N ARG A 65 -0.65 3.25 8.74
CA ARG A 65 -1.14 2.10 9.49
C ARG A 65 -1.71 1.06 8.52
N ALA A 66 -1.43 -0.20 8.80
CA ALA A 66 -2.08 -1.33 8.19
C ALA A 66 -2.92 -2.08 9.24
N ARG A 67 -4.09 -2.58 8.82
CA ARG A 67 -5.02 -3.32 9.68
C ARG A 67 -5.44 -4.63 9.03
N VAL A 68 -5.73 -5.64 9.85
CA VAL A 68 -6.32 -6.89 9.41
C VAL A 68 -7.84 -6.76 9.48
N MET A 69 -8.52 -6.86 8.35
CA MET A 69 -9.97 -6.63 8.24
C MET A 69 -10.63 -7.62 7.28
N ARG A 70 -11.95 -7.77 7.41
CA ARG A 70 -12.74 -8.58 6.46
C ARG A 70 -12.93 -7.85 5.13
N GLN A 71 -13.04 -6.53 5.18
CA GLN A 71 -13.27 -5.66 4.03
C GLN A 71 -12.58 -4.32 4.26
N CYS A 72 -11.80 -3.87 3.28
CA CYS A 72 -11.20 -2.54 3.27
C CYS A 72 -12.25 -1.50 2.83
N GLY A 73 -11.99 -0.22 3.12
CA GLY A 73 -12.91 0.90 2.97
C GLY A 73 -14.00 0.98 4.04
N GLN A 74 -13.80 0.37 5.21
CA GLN A 74 -14.69 0.43 6.37
C GLN A 74 -14.00 1.18 7.53
N GLU A 75 -14.73 1.45 8.61
CA GLU A 75 -14.13 1.99 9.83
C GLU A 75 -13.22 0.93 10.49
N ASP A 76 -12.12 1.38 11.10
CA ASP A 76 -11.17 0.52 11.83
C ASP A 76 -11.94 -0.39 12.83
N PRO A 77 -11.83 -1.73 12.73
CA PRO A 77 -12.60 -2.63 13.59
C PRO A 77 -12.11 -2.48 15.02
N SER A 78 -12.94 -1.92 15.89
CA SER A 78 -12.59 -1.69 17.29
C SER A 78 -12.45 -3.00 18.10
N ASP A 79 -12.95 -4.10 17.53
CA ASP A 79 -13.03 -5.44 18.09
C ASP A 79 -11.79 -6.30 17.85
N LEU A 80 -10.96 -6.00 16.83
CA LEU A 80 -9.69 -6.67 16.59
C LEU A 80 -8.51 -5.79 17.03
N ASN A 81 -7.88 -6.13 18.15
CA ASN A 81 -6.69 -5.42 18.63
C ASN A 81 -5.39 -5.94 17.96
N ILE A 82 -5.38 -5.97 16.63
CA ILE A 82 -4.22 -6.41 15.84
C ILE A 82 -3.48 -5.17 15.32
N THR A 83 -2.25 -4.98 15.80
CA THR A 83 -1.42 -3.85 15.38
C THR A 83 -0.16 -4.36 14.69
N ALA A 84 0.12 -3.84 13.50
CA ALA A 84 1.40 -4.08 12.86
C ALA A 84 2.48 -3.14 13.40
N VAL A 85 3.68 -3.67 13.56
CA VAL A 85 4.90 -2.89 13.73
C VAL A 85 5.53 -2.69 12.35
N TYR A 86 5.82 -1.44 11.99
CA TYR A 86 6.56 -1.14 10.78
C TYR A 86 8.06 -1.25 11.05
N ASP A 87 8.74 -2.12 10.31
CA ASP A 87 10.19 -2.24 10.30
C ASP A 87 10.75 -1.37 9.17
N GLU A 88 11.42 -0.29 9.54
CA GLU A 88 12.02 0.67 8.61
C GLU A 88 13.17 0.06 7.80
N MET A 89 13.94 -0.87 8.38
CA MET A 89 15.07 -1.50 7.70
C MET A 89 14.61 -2.56 6.71
N GLY A 90 13.62 -3.36 7.11
CA GLY A 90 13.03 -4.41 6.29
C GLY A 90 11.96 -3.93 5.32
N HIS A 91 11.49 -2.67 5.46
CA HIS A 91 10.33 -2.13 4.76
C HIS A 91 9.12 -3.08 4.82
N LEU A 92 8.81 -3.59 6.02
CA LEU A 92 7.78 -4.61 6.23
C LEU A 92 6.86 -4.27 7.39
N PHE A 93 5.65 -4.85 7.36
CA PHE A 93 4.69 -4.79 8.45
C PHE A 93 4.62 -6.16 9.15
N ASP A 94 5.04 -6.19 10.42
CA ASP A 94 4.99 -7.40 11.25
C ASP A 94 3.75 -7.35 12.16
N PHE A 95 2.80 -8.25 11.93
CA PHE A 95 1.58 -8.40 12.73
C PHE A 95 1.78 -9.39 13.90
N GLY A 96 2.97 -9.97 14.04
CA GLY A 96 3.28 -10.93 15.08
C GLY A 96 2.56 -12.27 14.92
N ARG A 97 2.23 -12.91 16.04
CA ARG A 97 1.47 -14.17 16.06
C ARG A 97 -0.01 -13.83 16.24
N LEU A 98 -0.83 -14.22 15.27
CA LEU A 98 -2.28 -14.05 15.32
C LEU A 98 -2.95 -15.34 15.76
N SER A 99 -3.96 -15.24 16.61
CA SER A 99 -4.60 -16.37 17.28
C SER A 99 -6.08 -16.12 17.57
N ALA A 100 -6.80 -17.15 17.98
CA ALA A 100 -8.19 -17.01 18.42
C ALA A 100 -8.34 -16.10 19.65
N SER A 101 -7.31 -15.98 20.49
CA SER A 101 -7.29 -15.04 21.62
C SER A 101 -7.31 -13.56 21.19
N ASP A 102 -6.96 -13.27 19.94
CA ASP A 102 -7.05 -11.92 19.35
C ASP A 102 -8.46 -11.60 18.81
N GLY A 103 -9.45 -12.47 19.07
CA GLY A 103 -10.81 -12.32 18.57
C GLY A 103 -10.98 -12.74 17.11
N MET A 104 -9.97 -13.36 16.51
CA MET A 104 -10.05 -13.84 15.13
C MET A 104 -10.91 -15.10 15.00
N LEU A 105 -11.76 -15.12 13.97
CA LEU A 105 -12.54 -16.28 13.56
C LEU A 105 -11.83 -17.01 12.42
N ALA A 106 -12.18 -18.28 12.18
CA ALA A 106 -11.65 -19.07 11.06
C ALA A 106 -12.25 -18.61 9.71
N LEU A 107 -11.84 -17.42 9.24
CA LEU A 107 -12.32 -16.76 8.03
C LEU A 107 -11.15 -16.18 7.22
N THR A 108 -11.44 -15.74 5.99
CA THR A 108 -10.48 -14.99 5.19
C THR A 108 -10.46 -13.52 5.61
N TYR A 109 -9.26 -13.00 5.87
CA TYR A 109 -9.00 -11.60 6.15
C TYR A 109 -8.11 -10.99 5.08
N LYS A 110 -8.13 -9.66 5.01
CA LYS A 110 -7.32 -8.82 4.13
C LYS A 110 -6.46 -7.91 5.00
N VAL A 111 -5.29 -7.52 4.48
CA VAL A 111 -4.55 -6.40 5.05
C VAL A 111 -4.94 -5.13 4.31
N CYS A 112 -5.52 -4.19 5.04
CA CYS A 112 -6.05 -2.94 4.54
C CYS A 112 -5.16 -1.78 4.99
N TRP A 113 -5.02 -0.79 4.11
CA TRP A 113 -4.28 0.42 4.41
C TRP A 113 -5.19 1.45 5.04
N CYS A 114 -4.74 2.05 6.14
CA CYS A 114 -5.50 2.99 6.91
C CYS A 114 -4.86 4.36 6.84
N GLN A 115 -5.66 5.37 6.49
CA GLN A 115 -5.27 6.76 6.63
C GLN A 115 -6.13 7.45 7.67
N PRO A 116 -5.54 8.25 8.58
CA PRO A 116 -6.30 9.13 9.43
C PRO A 116 -7.07 10.12 8.56
N THR A 117 -8.37 9.92 8.43
CA THR A 117 -9.23 10.82 7.65
C THR A 117 -9.81 11.85 8.62
N PRO A 118 -9.57 13.16 8.42
CA PRO A 118 -10.00 14.18 9.38
C PRO A 118 -11.52 14.26 9.62
N ALA A 119 -12.35 13.69 8.75
CA ALA A 119 -13.79 13.94 8.71
C ALA A 119 -14.69 12.72 9.03
N ARG A 120 -14.17 11.47 9.06
CA ARG A 120 -15.00 10.25 9.17
C ARG A 120 -14.35 9.10 9.95
N GLY A 121 -13.49 9.40 10.92
CA GLY A 121 -12.73 8.38 11.63
C GLY A 121 -11.59 7.78 10.78
N HIS A 122 -10.99 6.70 11.26
CA HIS A 122 -9.92 6.00 10.54
C HIS A 122 -10.56 5.03 9.54
N LEU A 123 -10.56 5.40 8.26
CA LEU A 123 -10.96 4.51 7.18
C LEU A 123 -9.79 3.61 6.78
N CYS A 124 -10.11 2.33 6.66
CA CYS A 124 -9.25 1.22 6.35
C CYS A 124 -10.01 0.30 5.39
#